data_AF-A0A955H7J0-F1
#
_entry.id   AF-A0A955H7J0-F1
#
_cell.length_a   1.000
_cell.length_b   1.000
_cell.length_c   1.000
_cell.angle_alpha   90.00
_cell.angle_beta   90.00
_cell.angle_gamma   90.00
#
_symmetry.space_group_name_H-M   'P 1'
#
loop_
_entity.id
_entity.type
_entity.pdbx_description
1 polymer ?
#
loop_
_entity_poly.entity_id
_entity_poly.type
_entity_poly.pdbx_seq_one_letter_code
_entity_poly.pdbx_strand_id
1 'polypeptide(L)'
;PLDSEAVERGTSVYLVDRVIPMLPEVLSNDLCSLRPNEDRLAFSAIFELTKDGQIENSWYGQTIIHSDKRYSYEDAQKTLDEGTGDYFAELSTMMELSRVLRRKRYANGAIAFEQPEVKFELDERGAPIRAYKKHRTETMLMIEDFMLL
;
A
#
# COMPACT_ATOMS: atom_id res chain seq x y z
N PRO A 1 -2.42 -21.01 20.60
CA PRO A 1 -2.64 -19.63 21.11
C PRO A 1 -1.77 -18.62 20.35
N LEU A 2 -2.26 -17.39 20.15
CA LEU A 2 -1.93 -16.46 19.05
C LEU A 2 -2.17 -17.02 17.65
N ASP A 3 -1.43 -18.05 17.23
CA ASP A 3 -1.58 -18.66 15.90
C ASP A 3 -3.00 -19.21 15.67
N SER A 4 -3.51 -19.97 16.65
CA SER A 4 -4.90 -20.48 16.63
C SER A 4 -5.95 -19.37 16.55
N GLU A 5 -5.72 -18.23 17.21
CA GLU A 5 -6.63 -17.07 17.20
C GLU A 5 -6.57 -16.36 15.84
N ALA A 6 -5.38 -16.21 15.28
CA ALA A 6 -5.19 -15.62 13.95
C ALA A 6 -5.87 -16.48 12.87
N VAL A 7 -5.76 -17.80 12.97
CA VAL A 7 -6.46 -18.76 12.10
C VAL A 7 -7.98 -18.65 12.27
N GLU A 8 -8.48 -18.56 13.49
CA GLU A 8 -9.93 -18.42 13.75
C GLU A 8 -10.49 -17.09 13.22
N ARG A 9 -9.76 -15.98 13.35
CA ARG A 9 -10.18 -14.66 12.83
C ARG A 9 -10.04 -14.56 11.31
N GLY A 10 -8.96 -15.11 10.74
CA GLY A 10 -8.65 -15.13 9.31
C GLY A 10 -8.27 -13.78 8.68
N THR A 11 -8.87 -12.68 9.12
CA THR A 11 -8.60 -11.32 8.63
C THR A 11 -8.94 -10.26 9.69
N SER A 12 -8.41 -9.05 9.52
CA SER A 12 -8.87 -7.88 10.28
C SER A 12 -10.19 -7.39 9.70
N VAL A 13 -11.20 -7.18 10.55
CA VAL A 13 -12.52 -6.69 10.12
C VAL A 13 -12.54 -5.17 10.22
N TYR A 14 -12.67 -4.50 9.08
CA TYR A 14 -12.76 -3.04 8.99
C TYR A 14 -14.24 -2.63 9.02
N LEU A 15 -14.65 -2.00 10.12
CA LEU A 15 -15.95 -1.36 10.27
C LEU A 15 -15.82 0.13 9.93
N VAL A 16 -16.96 0.82 9.91
CA VAL A 16 -17.01 2.25 9.57
C VAL A 16 -16.25 3.11 10.60
N ASP A 17 -16.32 2.75 11.88
CA ASP A 17 -15.78 3.52 13.01
C ASP A 17 -14.50 2.91 13.62
N ARG A 18 -14.21 1.64 13.36
CA ARG A 18 -13.11 0.91 14.00
C ARG A 18 -12.61 -0.27 13.18
N VAL A 19 -11.49 -0.84 13.63
CA VAL A 19 -10.96 -2.11 13.12
C VAL A 19 -10.97 -3.13 14.26
N ILE A 20 -11.41 -4.34 13.96
CA ILE A 20 -11.21 -5.51 14.83
C ILE A 20 -9.98 -6.23 14.28
N PRO A 21 -8.80 -6.10 14.92
CA PRO A 21 -7.56 -6.58 14.32
C PRO A 21 -7.46 -8.10 14.40
N MET A 22 -6.88 -8.73 13.38
CA MET A 22 -6.59 -10.17 13.38
C MET A 22 -5.54 -10.53 14.44
N LEU A 23 -4.55 -9.67 14.60
CA LEU A 23 -3.44 -9.83 15.54
C LEU A 23 -3.58 -8.84 16.70
N PRO A 24 -2.98 -9.13 17.88
CA PRO A 24 -2.86 -8.16 18.95
C PRO A 24 -2.22 -6.85 18.47
N GLU A 25 -2.72 -5.71 18.96
CA GLU A 25 -2.25 -4.38 18.52
C GLU A 25 -0.76 -4.15 18.76
N VAL A 26 -0.19 -4.74 19.82
CA VAL A 26 1.26 -4.69 20.10
C VAL A 26 2.07 -5.31 18.94
N LEU A 27 1.53 -6.33 18.26
CA LEU A 27 2.16 -6.88 17.07
C LEU A 27 1.85 -6.02 15.84
N SER A 28 0.58 -5.76 15.54
CA SER A 28 0.19 -5.12 14.27
C SER A 28 0.58 -3.66 14.17
N ASN A 29 0.42 -2.89 15.25
CA ASN A 29 0.54 -1.43 15.24
C ASN A 29 1.92 -0.95 15.70
N ASP A 30 2.68 -1.80 16.38
CA ASP A 30 3.99 -1.46 16.95
C ASP A 30 5.12 -2.30 16.35
N LEU A 31 5.22 -3.59 16.73
CA LEU A 31 6.38 -4.42 16.39
C LEU A 31 6.51 -4.74 14.89
N CYS A 32 5.40 -5.01 14.21
CA CYS A 32 5.39 -5.33 12.77
C CYS A 32 5.11 -4.11 11.89
N SER A 33 4.73 -2.98 12.47
CA SER A 33 4.48 -1.75 11.72
C SER A 33 5.80 -1.17 11.20
N LEU A 34 5.88 -0.92 9.89
CA LEU A 34 7.03 -0.32 9.23
C LEU A 34 7.06 1.21 9.48
N ARG A 35 7.25 1.59 10.74
CA ARG A 35 7.34 2.99 11.16
C ARG A 35 8.60 3.64 10.58
N PRO A 36 8.54 4.93 10.23
CA PRO A 36 9.70 5.61 9.69
C PRO A 36 10.76 5.85 10.78
N ASN A 37 12.02 5.95 10.36
CA ASN A 37 13.19 6.23 11.21
C ASN A 37 13.48 5.16 12.29
N GLU A 38 13.04 3.92 12.06
CA GLU A 38 13.28 2.78 12.94
C GLU A 38 13.64 1.54 12.12
N ASP A 39 14.57 0.73 12.65
CA ASP A 39 14.89 -0.56 12.06
C ASP A 39 13.75 -1.55 12.31
N ARG A 40 13.34 -2.25 11.26
CA ARG A 40 12.26 -3.26 11.30
C ARG A 40 12.65 -4.53 10.56
N LEU A 41 12.26 -5.66 11.13
CA LEU A 41 12.35 -6.94 10.44
C LEU A 41 11.30 -6.97 9.32
N ALA A 42 11.72 -7.41 8.14
CA ALA A 42 10.85 -7.56 6.98
C ALA A 42 11.17 -8.86 6.25
N PHE A 43 10.20 -9.33 5.48
CA PHE A 43 10.44 -10.29 4.42
C PHE A 43 10.34 -9.54 3.10
N SER A 44 11.44 -9.49 2.35
CA SER A 44 11.56 -8.64 1.17
C SER A 44 11.54 -9.46 -0.11
N ALA A 45 10.94 -8.89 -1.14
CA ALA A 45 11.04 -9.33 -2.53
C ALA A 45 11.80 -8.24 -3.32
N ILE A 46 12.93 -8.59 -3.92
CA ILE A 46 13.78 -7.68 -4.70
C ILE A 46 13.75 -8.13 -6.15
N PHE A 47 13.44 -7.22 -7.06
CA PHE A 47 13.30 -7.50 -8.49
C PHE A 47 14.30 -6.70 -9.31
N GLU A 48 14.91 -7.34 -10.30
CA GLU A 48 15.64 -6.69 -11.38
C GLU A 48 14.69 -6.56 -12.58
N LEU A 49 14.35 -5.33 -12.93
CA LEU A 49 13.35 -5.02 -13.94
C LEU A 49 13.99 -4.24 -15.09
N THR A 50 13.73 -4.71 -16.32
CA THR A 50 13.99 -3.90 -17.51
C THR A 50 13.07 -2.67 -17.54
N LYS A 51 13.42 -1.67 -18.35
CA LYS A 51 12.57 -0.48 -18.57
C LYS A 51 11.18 -0.82 -19.13
N ASP A 52 11.04 -1.98 -19.77
CA ASP A 52 9.78 -2.48 -20.32
C ASP A 52 8.98 -3.32 -19.31
N GLY A 53 9.40 -3.37 -18.05
CA GLY A 53 8.70 -4.12 -17.00
C GLY A 53 8.78 -5.64 -17.17
N GLN A 54 9.84 -6.15 -17.81
CA GLN A 54 10.20 -7.57 -17.75
C GLN A 54 11.08 -7.82 -16.53
N ILE A 55 10.74 -8.86 -15.78
CA ILE A 55 11.54 -9.34 -14.64
C ILE A 55 12.69 -10.17 -15.20
N GLU A 56 13.92 -9.74 -14.94
CA GLU A 56 15.14 -10.49 -15.29
C GLU A 56 15.58 -11.40 -14.14
N ASN A 57 15.39 -10.93 -12.91
CA ASN A 57 15.75 -11.68 -11.72
C ASN A 57 14.84 -11.31 -10.54
N SER A 58 14.74 -12.21 -9.56
CA SER A 58 14.01 -12.00 -8.32
C SER A 58 14.71 -12.69 -7.16
N TRP A 59 14.78 -12.01 -6.02
CA TRP A 59 15.28 -12.55 -4.77
C TRP A 59 14.24 -12.36 -3.65
N TYR A 60 14.14 -13.35 -2.78
CA TYR A 60 13.21 -13.35 -1.64
C TYR A 60 13.95 -13.75 -0.37
N GLY A 61 13.74 -13.02 0.72
CA GLY A 61 14.36 -13.38 1.99
C GLY A 61 14.08 -12.43 3.13
N GLN A 62 14.53 -12.84 4.31
CA GLN A 62 14.46 -12.04 5.53
C GLN A 62 15.48 -10.91 5.48
N THR A 63 15.05 -9.72 5.88
CA THR A 63 15.85 -8.49 5.85
C THR A 63 15.59 -7.63 7.09
N ILE A 64 16.49 -6.71 7.36
CA ILE A 64 16.24 -5.55 8.24
C ILE A 64 16.14 -4.33 7.34
N ILE A 65 15.10 -3.53 7.50
CA ILE A 65 14.89 -2.29 6.73
C ILE A 65 14.80 -1.09 7.65
N HIS A 66 15.13 0.09 7.11
CA HIS A 66 14.95 1.37 7.75
C HIS A 66 14.08 2.24 6.84
N SER A 67 12.83 2.51 7.24
CA SER A 67 11.92 3.32 6.42
C SER A 67 12.26 4.80 6.60
N ASP A 68 12.82 5.46 5.60
CA ASP A 68 13.20 6.87 5.76
C ASP A 68 12.00 7.84 5.84
N LYS A 69 10.89 7.49 5.18
CA LYS A 69 9.72 8.37 5.11
C LYS A 69 8.39 7.62 5.05
N ARG A 70 7.42 8.13 5.81
CA ARG A 70 6.02 7.69 5.75
C ARG A 70 5.21 8.68 4.93
N TYR A 71 4.83 8.29 3.72
CA TYR A 71 3.94 9.07 2.86
C TYR A 71 2.46 8.76 3.13
N SER A 72 1.61 9.77 3.02
CA SER A 72 0.22 9.56 2.60
C SER A 72 0.15 9.47 1.06
N TYR A 73 -0.93 8.92 0.51
CA TYR A 73 -1.12 8.85 -0.95
C TYR A 73 -1.15 10.25 -1.56
N GLU A 74 -1.77 11.19 -0.86
CA GLU A 74 -1.94 12.59 -1.23
C GLU A 74 -0.59 13.32 -1.22
N ASP A 75 0.24 13.12 -0.20
CA ASP A 75 1.58 13.74 -0.12
C ASP A 75 2.50 13.22 -1.22
N ALA A 76 2.50 11.90 -1.49
CA ALA A 76 3.29 11.32 -2.57
C ALA A 76 2.82 11.82 -3.94
N GLN A 77 1.50 11.96 -4.12
CA GLN A 77 0.92 12.50 -5.36
C GLN A 77 1.33 13.94 -5.56
N LYS A 78 1.28 14.75 -4.49
CA LYS A 78 1.72 16.15 -4.52
C LYS A 78 3.19 16.28 -4.91
N THR A 79 4.09 15.47 -4.33
CA THR A 79 5.51 15.46 -4.71
C THR A 79 5.72 15.18 -6.20
N LEU A 80 4.94 14.23 -6.77
CA LEU A 80 4.99 13.92 -8.20
C LEU A 80 4.43 15.05 -9.07
N ASP A 81 3.31 15.65 -8.66
CA ASP A 81 2.63 16.71 -9.42
C ASP A 81 3.44 18.01 -9.42
N GLU A 82 4.09 18.35 -8.32
CA GLU A 82 4.91 19.56 -8.17
C GLU A 82 6.33 19.40 -8.76
N GLY A 83 6.75 18.16 -9.04
CA GLY A 83 8.07 17.90 -9.61
C GLY A 83 9.23 18.09 -8.61
N THR A 84 8.94 18.13 -7.31
CA THR A 84 9.91 18.48 -6.27
C THR A 84 9.51 17.93 -4.89
N GLY A 85 10.49 17.86 -3.98
CA GLY A 85 10.34 17.30 -2.64
C GLY A 85 11.20 16.06 -2.43
N ASP A 86 11.19 15.53 -1.20
CA ASP A 86 11.97 14.35 -0.86
C ASP A 86 11.59 13.18 -1.76
N TYR A 87 12.58 12.38 -2.14
CA TYR A 87 12.42 11.15 -2.93
C TYR A 87 11.67 11.33 -4.27
N PHE A 88 11.65 12.54 -4.82
CA PHE A 88 10.94 12.81 -6.09
C PHE A 88 11.45 11.93 -7.24
N ALA A 89 12.76 11.70 -7.34
CA ALA A 89 13.35 10.91 -8.42
C ALA A 89 12.94 9.42 -8.32
N GLU A 90 12.94 8.88 -7.10
CA GLU A 90 12.54 7.52 -6.77
C GLU A 90 11.04 7.32 -7.05
N LEU A 91 10.20 8.23 -6.55
CA LEU A 91 8.76 8.21 -6.81
C LEU A 91 8.47 8.30 -8.31
N SER A 92 9.17 9.16 -9.05
CA SER A 92 9.00 9.30 -10.50
C SER A 92 9.36 8.02 -11.24
N THR A 93 10.47 7.38 -10.86
CA THR A 93 10.90 6.10 -11.44
C THR A 93 9.87 5.00 -11.17
N MET A 94 9.36 4.90 -9.93
CA MET A 94 8.31 3.95 -9.58
C MET A 94 7.01 4.22 -10.34
N MET A 95 6.63 5.49 -10.51
CA MET A 95 5.43 5.89 -11.23
C MET A 95 5.51 5.50 -12.71
N GLU A 96 6.64 5.78 -13.37
CA GLU A 96 6.86 5.39 -14.78
C GLU A 96 6.77 3.87 -14.96
N LEU A 97 7.45 3.11 -14.09
CA LEU A 97 7.45 1.66 -14.15
C LEU A 97 6.06 1.07 -13.88
N SER A 98 5.33 1.60 -12.90
CA SER A 98 3.95 1.15 -12.61
C SER A 98 3.02 1.29 -13.81
N ARG A 99 3.14 2.38 -14.59
CA ARG A 99 2.36 2.59 -15.82
C ARG A 99 2.70 1.56 -16.90
N VAL A 100 3.96 1.16 -17.01
CA VAL A 100 4.38 0.09 -17.92
C VAL A 100 3.78 -1.25 -17.49
N LEU A 101 3.92 -1.60 -16.21
CA LEU A 101 3.37 -2.83 -15.61
C LEU A 101 1.84 -2.90 -15.80
N ARG A 102 1.13 -1.80 -15.51
CA ARG A 102 -0.31 -1.68 -15.67
C ARG A 102 -0.77 -1.90 -17.11
N ARG A 103 -0.12 -1.26 -18.09
CA ARG A 103 -0.44 -1.44 -19.51
C ARG A 103 -0.25 -2.89 -19.94
N LYS A 104 0.84 -3.53 -19.52
CA LYS A 104 1.13 -4.93 -19.82
C LYS A 104 0.11 -5.87 -19.18
N ARG A 105 -0.26 -5.62 -17.93
CA ARG A 105 -1.29 -6.36 -17.18
C ARG A 105 -2.65 -6.32 -17.90
N TYR A 106 -3.08 -5.14 -18.37
CA TYR A 106 -4.30 -5.02 -19.18
C TYR A 106 -4.20 -5.67 -20.55
N ALA A 107 -3.07 -5.54 -21.24
CA ALA A 107 -2.84 -6.23 -22.51
C ALA A 107 -2.92 -7.76 -22.37
N ASN A 108 -2.56 -8.29 -21.20
CA ASN A 108 -2.64 -9.70 -20.84
C ASN A 108 -4.03 -10.13 -20.32
N GLY A 109 -5.05 -9.27 -20.43
CA GLY A 109 -6.44 -9.62 -20.12
C GLY A 109 -6.90 -9.36 -18.69
N ALA A 110 -6.13 -8.60 -17.89
CA ALA A 110 -6.63 -8.15 -16.60
C ALA A 110 -7.86 -7.24 -16.77
N ILE A 111 -8.81 -7.36 -15.85
CA ILE A 111 -10.05 -6.57 -15.85
C ILE A 111 -10.02 -5.64 -14.64
N ALA A 112 -10.21 -4.34 -14.88
CA ALA A 112 -10.38 -3.36 -13.83
C ALA A 112 -11.79 -3.45 -13.25
N PHE A 113 -11.95 -3.99 -12.05
CA PHE A 113 -13.19 -3.88 -11.30
C PHE A 113 -13.17 -2.57 -10.51
N GLU A 114 -13.60 -1.48 -11.13
CA GLU A 114 -13.75 -0.20 -10.44
C GLU A 114 -15.07 -0.16 -9.67
N GLN A 115 -15.05 -0.67 -8.43
CA GLN A 115 -16.14 -0.42 -7.50
C GLN A 115 -15.84 0.87 -6.73
N PRO A 116 -16.74 1.86 -6.74
CA PRO A 116 -16.54 3.08 -5.96
C PRO A 116 -16.56 2.73 -4.48
N GLU A 117 -15.40 2.85 -3.82
CA GLU A 117 -15.27 2.74 -2.37
C GLU A 117 -15.95 3.95 -1.71
N VAL A 118 -16.96 3.70 -0.89
CA VAL A 118 -17.66 4.74 -0.11
C VAL A 118 -17.04 4.82 1.27
N LYS A 119 -16.63 6.03 1.68
CA LYS A 119 -16.19 6.34 3.03
C LYS A 119 -17.21 7.21 3.75
N PHE A 120 -17.23 7.10 5.07
CA PHE A 120 -18.11 7.85 5.94
C PHE A 120 -17.30 8.79 6.82
N GLU A 121 -17.81 9.99 6.99
CA GLU A 121 -17.41 10.94 8.01
C GLU A 121 -18.38 10.79 9.19
N LEU A 122 -17.87 10.57 10.39
CA LEU A 122 -18.65 10.34 11.59
C LEU A 122 -18.51 11.54 12.54
N ASP A 123 -19.55 11.85 13.30
CA ASP A 123 -19.48 12.79 14.41
C ASP A 123 -18.81 12.16 15.66
N GLU A 124 -18.66 12.96 16.72
CA GLU A 124 -18.07 12.52 17.99
C GLU A 124 -18.82 11.37 18.68
N ARG A 125 -20.09 11.14 18.32
CA ARG A 125 -20.93 10.06 18.85
C ARG A 125 -20.94 8.84 17.93
N GLY A 126 -20.19 8.87 16.82
CA GLY A 126 -20.11 7.81 15.82
C GLY A 126 -21.27 7.79 14.83
N ALA A 127 -22.11 8.84 14.78
CA ALA A 127 -23.19 8.94 13.81
C ALA A 127 -22.65 9.47 12.47
N PRO A 128 -23.03 8.87 11.32
CA PRO A 128 -22.54 9.31 10.02
C PRO A 128 -23.14 10.66 9.63
N ILE A 129 -22.26 11.64 9.39
CA ILE A 129 -22.64 12.99 8.95
C ILE A 129 -22.52 13.15 7.42
N ARG A 130 -21.64 12.37 6.79
CA ARG A 130 -21.43 12.41 5.34
C ARG A 130 -20.95 11.08 4.80
N ALA A 131 -21.45 10.70 3.62
CA ALA A 131 -20.88 9.64 2.82
C ALA A 131 -20.25 10.25 1.56
N TYR A 132 -19.04 9.82 1.20
CA TYR A 132 -18.33 10.32 0.02
C TYR A 132 -17.62 9.18 -0.70
N LYS A 133 -17.49 9.30 -2.01
CA LYS A 133 -16.71 8.36 -2.82
C LYS A 133 -15.24 8.68 -2.68
N LYS A 134 -14.43 7.68 -2.37
CA LYS A 134 -12.97 7.80 -2.38
C LYS A 134 -12.49 7.88 -3.82
N HIS A 135 -11.77 8.95 -4.14
CA HIS A 135 -11.12 9.10 -5.43
C HIS A 135 -9.82 8.30 -5.44
N ARG A 136 -9.60 7.47 -6.47
CA ARG A 136 -8.33 6.74 -6.65
C ARG A 136 -7.31 7.67 -7.31
N THR A 137 -6.17 7.88 -6.68
CA THR A 137 -5.05 8.66 -7.23
C THR A 137 -4.10 7.77 -8.03
N GLU A 138 -3.23 8.37 -8.85
CA GLU A 138 -2.19 7.63 -9.57
C GLU A 138 -1.23 6.93 -8.58
N THR A 139 -0.93 7.53 -7.42
CA THR A 139 -0.14 6.89 -6.37
C THR A 139 -0.80 5.65 -5.76
N MET A 140 -2.14 5.63 -5.65
CA MET A 140 -2.86 4.41 -5.23
C MET A 140 -2.71 3.30 -6.27
N LEU A 141 -2.84 3.64 -7.56
CA LEU A 141 -2.64 2.69 -8.67
C LEU A 141 -1.19 2.19 -8.74
N MET A 142 -0.22 3.08 -8.51
CA MET A 142 1.20 2.74 -8.49
C MET A 142 1.51 1.64 -7.48
N ILE A 143 1.03 1.79 -6.23
CA ILE A 143 1.23 0.77 -5.20
C ILE A 143 0.51 -0.53 -5.56
N GLU A 144 -0.73 -0.45 -6.07
CA GLU A 144 -1.46 -1.64 -6.54
C GLU A 144 -0.68 -2.42 -7.61
N ASP A 145 -0.11 -1.72 -8.60
CA ASP A 145 0.64 -2.36 -9.68
C ASP A 145 1.88 -3.10 -9.18
N PHE A 146 2.56 -2.59 -8.13
CA PHE A 146 3.69 -3.29 -7.51
C PHE A 146 3.27 -4.42 -6.58
N MET A 147 2.11 -4.34 -5.92
CA MET A 147 1.58 -5.44 -5.11
C MET A 147 1.08 -6.62 -5.98
N LEU A 148 0.81 -6.37 -7.26
CA LEU A 148 0.36 -7.37 -8.24
C LEU A 148 1.47 -7.88 -9.17
N LEU A 149 2.69 -7.31 -9.08
CA LEU A 149 3.85 -7.70 -9.88
C LEU A 149 4.16 -9.20 -9.74
#